data_AF-A0A452Y519-F1
#
_entry.id   AF-A0A452Y519-F1
#
_cell.length_a   1.000
_cell.length_b   1.000
_cell.length_c   1.000
_cell.angle_alpha   90.00
_cell.angle_beta   90.00
_cell.angle_gamma   90.00
#
_symmetry.space_group_name_H-M   'P 1'
#
loop_
_entity.id
_entity.type
_entity.pdbx_description
1 polymer ?
#
loop_
_entity_poly.entity_id
_entity_poly.type
_entity_poly.pdbx_seq_one_letter_code
_entity_poly.pdbx_strand_id
1 'polypeptide(L)'
;MLVFEYASNGTLYEHLHYGEAAQFSWLRRMKIAIGITQSLRYLHTESRPPFAISELKSNSVYVTEDFTPKLYMGVGTQIRVASLHKAMSTR
;
A
#
# COMPACT_ATOMS: atom_id res chain seq x y z
N MET A 1 -20.08 9.86 0.78
CA MET A 1 -19.32 9.51 2.00
C MET A 1 -18.55 8.24 1.70
N LEU A 2 -17.21 8.26 1.75
CA LEU A 2 -16.37 7.09 1.45
C LEU A 2 -15.88 6.51 2.78
N VAL A 3 -16.29 5.29 3.10
CA VAL A 3 -15.82 4.54 4.26
C VAL A 3 -14.66 3.68 3.79
N PHE A 4 -13.46 3.98 4.26
CA PHE A 4 -12.27 3.19 3.97
C PHE A 4 -11.99 2.24 5.12
N GLU A 5 -11.48 1.06 4.78
CA GLU A 5 -10.86 0.17 5.75
C GLU A 5 -9.62 0.88 6.32
N TYR A 6 -9.72 1.31 7.58
CA TYR A 6 -8.70 2.09 8.28
C TYR A 6 -7.37 1.32 8.26
N ALA A 7 -6.32 1.91 7.69
CA ALA A 7 -4.97 1.38 7.84
C ALA A 7 -4.49 1.74 9.25
N SER A 8 -4.80 0.86 10.20
CA SER A 8 -4.66 1.10 11.64
C SER A 8 -3.24 1.35 12.13
N ASN A 9 -2.22 0.96 11.35
CA ASN A 9 -0.83 1.19 11.70
C ASN A 9 -0.25 2.52 11.15
N GLY A 10 -1.02 3.33 10.44
CA GLY A 10 -0.52 4.60 9.88
C GLY A 10 0.38 4.39 8.64
N THR A 11 1.31 5.31 8.43
CA THR A 11 2.14 5.43 7.23
C THR A 11 3.52 4.80 7.41
N LEU A 12 4.15 4.40 6.30
CA LEU A 12 5.53 3.93 6.27
C LEU A 12 6.49 5.02 6.77
N TYR A 13 6.18 6.31 6.54
CA TYR A 13 6.96 7.42 7.08
C TYR A 13 7.01 7.37 8.62
N GLU A 14 5.87 7.18 9.27
CA GLU A 14 5.80 7.10 10.73
C GLU A 14 6.59 5.91 11.28
N HIS A 15 6.49 4.74 10.64
CA HIS A 15 7.26 3.56 11.04
C HIS A 15 8.78 3.73 10.88
N LEU A 16 9.21 4.50 9.87
CA LEU A 16 10.63 4.74 9.61
C LEU A 16 11.26 5.80 10.53
N HIS A 17 10.48 6.77 11.01
CA HIS A 17 10.99 7.92 11.76
C HIS A 17 10.62 7.92 13.24
N TYR A 18 9.46 7.35 13.59
CA TYR A 18 8.90 7.37 14.94
C TYR A 18 8.62 5.97 15.50
N GLY A 19 8.68 4.93 14.67
CA GLY A 19 8.45 3.55 15.08
C GLY A 19 9.61 2.97 15.89
N GLU A 20 9.32 2.03 16.79
CA GLU A 20 10.34 1.24 17.46
C GLU A 20 11.08 0.37 16.43
N ALA A 21 12.41 0.43 16.41
CA ALA A 21 13.23 -0.34 15.46
C ALA A 21 12.94 -1.85 15.49
N ALA A 22 12.53 -2.39 16.65
CA ALA A 22 12.13 -3.78 16.83
C ALA A 22 10.85 -4.16 16.08
N GLN A 23 9.93 -3.22 15.88
CA GLN A 23 8.68 -3.43 15.15
C GLN A 23 8.88 -3.43 13.63
N PHE A 24 10.04 -2.98 13.13
CA PHE A 24 10.33 -2.88 11.71
C PHE A 24 11.51 -3.77 11.29
N SER A 25 11.39 -5.06 11.61
CA SER A 25 12.37 -6.10 11.25
C SER A 25 12.62 -6.15 9.74
N TRP A 26 13.78 -6.69 9.35
CA TRP A 26 14.15 -6.84 7.94
C TRP A 26 13.08 -7.60 7.13
N LEU A 27 12.50 -8.65 7.72
CA LEU A 27 11.45 -9.44 7.08
C LEU A 27 10.21 -8.59 6.75
N ARG A 28 9.78 -7.72 7.68
CA ARG A 28 8.65 -6.80 7.46
C ARG A 28 8.97 -5.78 6.37
N ARG A 29 10.20 -5.27 6.33
CA ARG A 29 10.66 -4.37 5.24
C ARG A 29 10.59 -5.04 3.87
N MET A 30 11.03 -6.30 3.79
CA MET A 30 10.95 -7.06 2.54
C MET A 30 9.50 -7.32 2.12
N LYS A 31 8.61 -7.67 3.08
CA LYS A 31 7.17 -7.82 2.80
C LYS A 31 6.58 -6.53 2.20
N ILE A 32 6.93 -5.38 2.77
CA ILE A 32 6.49 -4.07 2.29
C ILE A 32 7.06 -3.76 0.90
N ALA A 33 8.35 -3.97 0.67
CA ALA A 33 8.96 -3.72 -0.65
C ALA A 33 8.31 -4.57 -1.76
N ILE A 34 8.04 -5.85 -1.47
CA ILE A 34 7.37 -6.77 -2.40
C ILE A 34 5.94 -6.30 -2.68
N GLY A 35 5.16 -5.95 -1.64
CA GLY A 35 3.79 -5.49 -1.83
C GLY A 35 3.69 -4.19 -2.61
N ILE A 36 4.61 -3.24 -2.41
CA ILE A 36 4.71 -2.01 -3.22
C ILE A 36 4.98 -2.37 -4.68
N THR A 37 5.97 -3.24 -4.93
CA THR A 37 6.34 -3.66 -6.29
C THR A 37 5.18 -4.36 -7.00
N GLN A 38 4.44 -5.22 -6.31
CA GLN A 38 3.25 -5.89 -6.84
C GLN A 38 2.15 -4.89 -7.18
N SER A 39 1.92 -3.91 -6.30
CA SER A 39 0.94 -2.84 -6.53
C SER A 39 1.32 -1.99 -7.75
N LEU A 40 2.59 -1.59 -7.88
CA LEU A 40 3.09 -0.85 -9.03
C LEU A 40 2.96 -1.65 -10.33
N ARG A 41 3.32 -2.93 -10.32
CA ARG A 41 3.16 -3.82 -11.47
C ARG A 41 1.70 -3.85 -11.90
N TYR A 42 0.78 -4.08 -10.96
CA TYR A 42 -0.65 -4.11 -11.24
C TYR A 42 -1.11 -2.81 -11.90
N LEU A 43 -0.74 -1.65 -11.35
CA LEU A 43 -1.13 -0.36 -11.90
C LEU A 43 -0.58 -0.14 -13.31
N HIS A 44 0.65 -0.56 -13.58
CA HIS A 44 1.28 -0.37 -14.89
C HIS A 44 0.79 -1.35 -15.96
N THR A 45 0.55 -2.62 -15.60
CA THR A 45 0.34 -3.68 -16.60
C THR A 45 -1.03 -4.33 -16.58
N GLU A 46 -1.71 -4.31 -15.43
CA GLU A 46 -2.98 -5.04 -15.22
C GLU A 46 -4.18 -4.09 -15.12
N SER A 47 -3.98 -2.86 -14.66
CA SER A 47 -5.04 -1.85 -14.56
C SER A 47 -5.44 -1.31 -15.94
N ARG A 48 -6.74 -1.04 -16.11
CA ARG A 48 -7.30 -0.53 -17.36
C ARG A 48 -8.19 0.70 -17.06
N PRO A 49 -7.81 1.90 -17.50
CA PRO A 49 -6.54 2.22 -18.18
C PRO A 49 -5.31 2.04 -17.25
N PRO A 50 -4.11 1.80 -17.80
CA PRO A 50 -2.88 1.81 -17.02
C PRO A 50 -2.72 3.12 -16.25
N PHE A 51 -2.24 3.04 -15.01
CA PHE A 51 -2.11 4.19 -14.13
C PHE A 51 -0.67 4.32 -13.64
N ALA A 52 -0.05 5.48 -13.86
CA ALA A 52 1.26 5.79 -13.32
C ALA A 52 1.10 6.58 -12.02
N ILE A 53 1.74 6.12 -10.93
CA ILE A 53 1.82 6.90 -9.70
C ILE A 53 2.79 8.05 -9.93
N SER A 54 2.31 9.29 -9.81
CA SER A 54 3.15 10.47 -10.02
C SER A 54 4.23 10.62 -8.96
N GLU A 55 3.91 10.28 -7.70
CA GLU A 55 4.79 10.47 -6.55
C GLU A 55 4.65 9.27 -5.61
N LEU A 56 5.71 8.46 -5.48
CA LEU A 56 5.80 7.40 -4.49
C LEU A 56 6.68 7.86 -3.33
N LYS A 57 6.07 8.17 -2.18
CA LYS A 57 6.76 8.64 -0.98
C LYS A 57 6.36 7.78 0.22
N SER A 58 7.18 7.74 1.26
CA SER A 58 6.87 6.95 2.45
C SER A 58 5.60 7.39 3.19
N ASN A 59 5.19 8.66 3.05
CA ASN A 59 3.92 9.16 3.59
C ASN A 59 2.70 8.80 2.74
N SER A 60 2.90 8.34 1.50
CA SER A 60 1.85 7.87 0.60
C SER A 60 1.70 6.34 0.64
N VAL A 61 2.46 5.66 1.51
CA VAL A 61 2.35 4.22 1.74
C VAL A 61 1.76 4.01 3.13
N TYR A 62 0.53 3.53 3.19
CA TYR A 62 -0.09 3.07 4.43
C TYR A 62 0.31 1.63 4.71
N VAL A 63 0.44 1.30 5.98
CA VAL A 63 0.78 -0.05 6.43
C VAL A 63 -0.41 -0.59 7.22
N THR A 64 -0.84 -1.80 6.91
CA THR A 64 -1.89 -2.52 7.66
C THR A 64 -1.31 -3.22 8.89
N GLU A 65 -2.17 -3.78 9.74
CA GLU A 65 -1.77 -4.56 10.93
C GLU A 65 -0.84 -5.73 10.59
N ASP A 66 -1.03 -6.34 9.43
CA ASP A 66 -0.22 -7.45 8.95
C ASP A 66 1.06 -7.01 8.21
N PHE A 67 1.41 -5.72 8.21
CA PHE A 67 2.55 -5.17 7.46
C PHE A 67 2.42 -5.32 5.94
N THR A 68 1.20 -5.21 5.42
CA THR A 68 0.94 -5.12 3.98
C THR A 68 0.83 -3.65 3.56
N PRO A 69 1.53 -3.23 2.49
CA PRO A 69 1.49 -1.84 2.04
C PRO A 69 0.23 -1.55 1.22
N LYS A 70 -0.37 -0.38 1.46
CA LYS A 70 -1.46 0.20 0.68
C LYS A 70 -1.01 1.55 0.13
N LEU A 71 -0.93 1.67 -1.19
CA LEU A 71 -0.53 2.91 -1.85
C LEU A 71 -1.70 3.89 -1.88
N TYR A 72 -1.50 5.09 -1.35
CA TYR A 72 -2.43 6.20 -1.45
C TYR A 72 -2.00 7.13 -2.58
N MET A 73 -2.89 7.34 -3.54
CA MET A 73 -2.69 8.30 -4.63
C MET A 73 -3.62 9.49 -4.37
N GLY A 74 -3.03 10.63 -4.04
CA GLY A 74 -3.77 11.86 -3.77
C GLY A 74 -4.52 12.33 -5.03
N VAL A 75 -5.74 12.84 -4.81
CA VAL A 75 -6.65 13.48 -5.77
C VAL A 75 -7.45 12.53 -6.68
N GLY A 76 -8.73 12.35 -6.32
CA GLY A 76 -9.83 12.05 -7.23
C GLY A 76 -9.93 10.65 -7.85
N THR A 77 -8.85 9.87 -7.90
CA THR A 77 -8.82 8.56 -8.56
C THR A 77 -8.34 7.49 -7.58
N GLN A 78 -9.20 7.13 -6.64
CA GLN A 78 -9.02 5.93 -5.84
C GLN A 78 -9.41 4.74 -6.73
N ILE A 79 -8.43 4.13 -7.42
CA ILE A 79 -8.65 2.81 -8.01
C ILE A 79 -9.13 1.92 -6.88
N ARG A 80 -10.35 1.37 -7.02
CA ARG A 80 -11.05 0.53 -6.06
C ARG A 80 -10.09 -0.50 -5.46
N VAL A 81 -9.52 -0.20 -4.29
CA VAL A 81 -8.75 -1.17 -3.48
C VAL A 81 -9.65 -2.33 -3.03
N ALA A 82 -10.98 -2.22 -3.24
CA ALA A 82 -11.92 -3.34 -3.16
C ALA A 82 -11.61 -4.49 -4.15
N SER A 83 -10.79 -4.28 -5.18
CA SER A 83 -10.41 -5.34 -6.13
C SER A 83 -9.23 -6.20 -5.66
N LEU A 84 -8.42 -5.76 -4.69
CA LEU A 84 -7.30 -6.58 -4.17
C LEU A 84 -7.78 -7.70 -3.24
N HIS A 85 -8.84 -7.47 -2.47
CA HIS A 85 -9.45 -8.56 -1.67
C HIS A 85 -10.11 -9.62 -2.57
N LYS A 86 -10.59 -9.24 -3.77
CA LYS A 86 -11.16 -10.19 -4.73
C LYS A 86 -10.09 -10.92 -5.56
N ALA A 87 -8.97 -10.27 -5.87
CA ALA A 87 -7.86 -10.90 -6.62
C ALA A 87 -7.04 -11.88 -5.77
N MET A 88 -6.91 -11.65 -4.45
CA MET A 88 -6.17 -12.55 -3.55
C MET A 88 -7.03 -13.62 -2.87
N SER A 89 -8.37 -13.51 -2.92
CA SER A 89 -9.30 -14.51 -2.39
C SER A 89 -9.82 -15.51 -3.43
N THR A 90 -9.38 -15.44 -4.70
CA THR A 90 -9.75 -16.41 -5.75
C THR A 90 -8.53 -17.21 -6.23
N ARG A 91 -7.77 -17.76 -5.28
CA ARG A 91 -6.94 -18.94 -5.48
C ARG A 91 -7.08 -19.87 -4.30
#